data_AF-A0A952MUQ5-F1
#
_entry.id   AF-A0A952MUQ5-F1
#
_cell.length_a   1.000
_cell.length_b   1.000
_cell.length_c   1.000
_cell.angle_alpha   90.00
_cell.angle_beta   90.00
_cell.angle_gamma   90.00
#
_symmetry.space_group_name_H-M   'P 1'
#
loop_
_entity.id
_entity.type
_entity.pdbx_description
1 polymer ?
#
loop_
_entity_poly.entity_id
_entity_poly.type
_entity_poly.pdbx_seq_one_letter_code
_entity_poly.pdbx_strand_id
1 'polypeptide(L)'
;MKSIILSSVLILPLFVFAQEVPVSDVDSLKREILLLRADVDQIQLNLATSQKKFKSGIIVATIGYSVTIAGGLMLGRKYDDLGKVLLVTGGVTGITGTFMMTDAFKYLNRKNPSSKPK
;
A
#
# COMPACT_ATOMS: atom_id res chain seq x y z
N MET A 1 -24.19 59.76 56.23
CA MET A 1 -25.08 58.61 55.93
C MET A 1 -25.37 58.67 54.45
N LYS A 2 -24.65 57.88 53.65
CA LYS A 2 -25.07 56.58 53.08
C LYS A 2 -26.04 56.78 51.89
N SER A 3 -25.68 56.18 50.75
CA SER A 3 -26.49 55.97 49.54
C SER A 3 -26.33 56.93 48.36
N ILE A 4 -25.14 57.07 47.76
CA ILE A 4 -25.00 57.53 46.35
C ILE A 4 -23.96 56.71 45.53
N ILE A 5 -23.40 55.60 46.04
CA ILE A 5 -22.30 54.88 45.35
C ILE A 5 -22.75 53.60 44.60
N LEU A 6 -24.03 53.21 44.65
CA LEU A 6 -24.45 51.87 44.23
C LEU A 6 -25.08 51.76 42.83
N SER A 7 -24.69 52.58 41.85
CA SER A 7 -25.27 52.53 40.49
C SER A 7 -24.26 52.46 39.34
N SER A 8 -22.99 52.11 39.60
CA SER A 8 -21.94 52.05 38.57
C SER A 8 -21.34 50.65 38.35
N VAL A 9 -22.08 49.57 38.65
CA VAL A 9 -21.60 48.18 38.50
C VAL A 9 -22.48 47.34 37.55
N LEU A 10 -23.36 47.95 36.76
CA LEU A 10 -24.27 47.22 35.86
C LEU A 10 -24.22 47.69 34.40
N ILE A 11 -23.04 48.05 33.90
CA ILE A 11 -22.82 48.24 32.46
C ILE A 11 -21.41 47.71 32.12
N LEU A 12 -21.24 46.39 32.21
CA LEU A 12 -20.30 45.71 31.32
C LEU A 12 -21.14 45.04 30.23
N PRO A 13 -21.30 45.67 29.05
CA PRO A 13 -21.81 44.93 27.92
C PRO A 13 -20.70 43.97 27.49
N LEU A 14 -20.98 42.68 27.62
CA LEU A 14 -20.86 41.72 26.53
C LEU A 14 -19.82 42.07 25.45
N PHE A 15 -18.54 42.14 25.81
CA PHE A 15 -17.49 41.75 24.87
C PHE A 15 -17.47 40.22 24.88
N VAL A 16 -18.54 39.65 24.34
CA VAL A 16 -18.48 38.33 23.73
C VAL A 16 -17.42 38.49 22.66
N PHE A 17 -16.23 37.97 22.93
CA PHE A 17 -15.31 37.59 21.89
C PHE A 17 -16.09 36.64 20.99
N ALA A 18 -16.67 37.19 19.92
CA ALA A 18 -16.96 36.45 18.72
C ALA A 18 -15.59 35.99 18.22
N GLN A 19 -15.13 34.88 18.77
CA GLN A 19 -13.99 34.16 18.26
C GLN A 19 -14.49 33.59 16.93
N GLU A 20 -14.29 34.36 15.85
CA GLU A 20 -14.37 33.84 14.50
C GLU A 20 -13.43 32.64 14.47
N VAL A 21 -14.01 31.43 14.52
CA VAL A 21 -13.26 30.21 14.25
C VAL A 21 -12.67 30.44 12.86
N PRO A 22 -11.34 30.53 12.72
CA PRO A 22 -10.74 30.85 11.45
C PRO A 22 -11.13 29.74 10.47
N VAL A 23 -11.91 30.11 9.46
CA VAL A 23 -12.47 29.20 8.44
C VAL A 23 -11.36 28.40 7.72
N SER A 24 -10.11 28.88 7.82
CA SER A 24 -8.89 28.22 7.33
C SER A 24 -8.63 26.83 7.93
N ASP A 25 -9.06 26.57 9.16
CA ASP A 25 -8.80 25.28 9.84
C ASP A 25 -9.75 24.17 9.36
N VAL A 26 -10.95 24.54 8.93
CA VAL A 26 -11.91 23.60 8.33
C VAL A 26 -11.46 23.21 6.92
N ASP A 27 -10.89 24.17 6.17
CA ASP A 27 -10.35 23.94 4.83
C ASP A 27 -9.05 23.09 4.85
N SER A 28 -8.19 23.25 5.86
CA SER A 28 -6.99 22.42 6.04
C SER A 28 -7.38 20.96 6.31
N LEU A 29 -8.34 20.72 7.20
CA LEU A 29 -8.83 19.39 7.53
C LEU A 29 -9.53 18.73 6.33
N LYS A 30 -10.36 19.48 5.60
CA LYS A 30 -11.02 18.99 4.37
C LYS A 30 -9.99 18.59 3.32
N ARG A 31 -8.94 19.38 3.15
CA ARG A 31 -7.83 19.06 2.23
C ARG A 31 -7.09 17.81 2.68
N GLU A 32 -6.80 17.67 3.97
CA GLU A 32 -6.11 16.50 4.51
C GLU A 32 -6.94 15.22 4.35
N ILE A 33 -8.25 15.28 4.59
CA ILE A 33 -9.18 14.16 4.33
C ILE A 33 -9.18 13.78 2.84
N LEU A 34 -9.19 14.76 1.93
CA LEU A 34 -9.15 14.51 0.49
C LEU A 34 -7.83 13.86 0.07
N LEU A 35 -6.70 14.32 0.61
CA LEU A 35 -5.39 13.72 0.38
C LEU A 35 -5.32 12.30 0.92
N LEU A 36 -5.81 12.07 2.14
CA LEU A 36 -5.84 10.76 2.76
C LEU A 36 -6.69 9.77 1.96
N ARG A 37 -7.84 10.22 1.42
CA ARG A 37 -8.68 9.39 0.55
C ARG A 37 -7.96 9.04 -0.75
N ALA A 38 -7.30 10.01 -1.38
CA ALA A 38 -6.51 9.77 -2.58
C ALA A 38 -5.36 8.77 -2.32
N ASP A 39 -4.69 8.86 -1.17
CA ASP A 39 -3.64 7.93 -0.76
C ASP A 39 -4.20 6.52 -0.56
N VAL A 40 -5.36 6.38 0.10
CA VAL A 40 -6.04 5.09 0.29
C VAL A 40 -6.42 4.47 -1.06
N ASP A 41 -6.98 5.25 -1.97
CA ASP A 41 -7.35 4.78 -3.31
C ASP A 41 -6.11 4.31 -4.09
N GLN A 42 -5.00 5.06 -3.99
CA GLN A 42 -3.73 4.68 -4.60
C GLN A 42 -3.14 3.40 -3.99
N ILE A 43 -3.21 3.24 -2.66
CA ILE A 43 -2.76 2.03 -1.96
C ILE A 43 -3.58 0.82 -2.45
N GLN A 44 -4.90 0.94 -2.56
CA GLN A 44 -5.76 -0.13 -3.04
C GLN A 44 -5.41 -0.54 -4.48
N LEU A 45 -5.18 0.42 -5.38
CA LEU A 45 -4.75 0.15 -6.75
C LEU A 45 -3.41 -0.58 -6.82
N ASN A 46 -2.44 -0.16 -6.00
CA ASN A 46 -1.14 -0.81 -5.93
C ASN A 46 -1.23 -2.21 -5.31
N LEU A 47 -2.09 -2.42 -4.31
CA LEU A 47 -2.37 -3.72 -3.72
C LEU A 47 -2.98 -4.69 -4.73
N ALA A 48 -4.03 -4.27 -5.44
CA ALA A 48 -4.67 -5.11 -6.46
C ALA A 48 -3.67 -5.54 -7.54
N THR A 49 -2.84 -4.60 -8.01
CA THR A 49 -1.81 -4.88 -9.02
C THR A 49 -0.77 -5.87 -8.50
N SER A 50 -0.32 -5.69 -7.27
CA SER A 50 0.73 -6.55 -6.67
C SER A 50 0.20 -7.93 -6.33
N GLN A 51 -1.04 -8.02 -5.85
CA GLN A 51 -1.70 -9.30 -5.61
C GLN A 51 -1.83 -10.10 -6.92
N LYS A 52 -2.16 -9.44 -8.04
CA LYS A 52 -2.21 -10.08 -9.36
C LYS A 52 -0.84 -10.64 -9.75
N LYS A 53 0.22 -9.82 -9.69
CA LYS A 53 1.59 -10.24 -10.00
C LYS A 53 2.05 -11.40 -9.10
N PHE A 54 1.75 -11.32 -7.80
CA PHE A 54 2.08 -12.35 -6.82
C PHE A 54 1.40 -13.68 -7.14
N LYS A 55 0.09 -13.67 -7.42
CA LYS A 55 -0.67 -14.87 -7.84
C LYS A 55 -0.11 -15.47 -9.12
N SER A 56 0.18 -14.64 -10.13
CA SER A 56 0.82 -15.11 -11.36
C SER A 56 2.19 -15.73 -11.09
N GLY A 57 3.00 -15.12 -10.23
CA GLY A 57 4.30 -15.65 -9.83
C GLY A 57 4.20 -17.03 -9.17
N ILE A 58 3.23 -17.25 -8.27
CA ILE A 58 2.98 -18.57 -7.66
C ILE A 58 2.63 -19.62 -8.72
N ILE A 59 1.75 -19.28 -9.67
CA ILE A 59 1.32 -20.21 -10.71
C ILE A 59 2.52 -20.59 -11.60
N VAL A 60 3.26 -19.59 -12.08
CA VAL A 60 4.44 -19.79 -12.93
C VAL A 60 5.51 -20.62 -12.18
N ALA A 61 5.75 -20.32 -10.90
CA ALA A 61 6.71 -21.05 -10.08
C ALA A 61 6.30 -22.52 -9.90
N THR A 62 5.02 -22.77 -9.62
CA THR A 62 4.46 -24.12 -9.45
C THR A 62 4.57 -24.93 -10.74
N ILE A 63 4.26 -24.32 -11.89
CA ILE A 63 4.44 -24.96 -13.20
C ILE A 63 5.91 -25.29 -13.43
N GLY A 64 6.81 -24.33 -13.21
CA GLY A 64 8.25 -24.55 -13.35
C GLY A 64 8.76 -25.69 -12.48
N TYR A 65 8.34 -25.75 -11.22
CA TYR A 65 8.70 -26.84 -10.31
C TYR A 65 8.16 -28.20 -10.79
N SER A 66 6.91 -28.24 -11.24
CA SER A 66 6.28 -29.46 -11.76
C SER A 66 7.01 -29.98 -13.00
N VAL A 67 7.35 -29.08 -13.93
CA VAL A 67 8.12 -29.39 -15.15
C VAL A 67 9.53 -29.84 -14.80
N THR A 68 10.17 -29.22 -13.79
CA THR A 68 11.49 -29.64 -13.31
C THR A 68 11.46 -31.05 -12.75
N ILE A 69 10.45 -31.39 -11.92
CA ILE A 69 10.30 -32.74 -11.37
C ILE A 69 10.09 -33.75 -12.50
N ALA A 70 9.18 -33.45 -13.44
CA ALA A 70 8.91 -34.33 -14.57
C ALA A 70 10.19 -34.56 -15.40
N GLY A 71 10.95 -33.50 -15.69
CA GLY A 71 12.24 -33.59 -16.37
C GLY A 71 13.26 -34.43 -15.61
N GLY A 72 13.39 -34.20 -14.30
CA GLY A 72 14.29 -34.95 -13.42
C GLY A 72 13.99 -36.44 -13.36
N LEU A 73 12.70 -36.82 -13.38
CA LEU A 73 12.28 -38.23 -13.45
C LEU A 73 12.58 -38.90 -14.80
N MET A 74 12.78 -38.12 -15.86
CA MET A 74 13.09 -38.62 -17.21
C MET A 74 14.59 -38.75 -17.46
N LEU A 75 15.45 -38.19 -16.60
CA LEU A 75 16.90 -38.32 -16.68
C LEU A 75 17.36 -39.76 -16.48
N GLY A 76 18.41 -40.16 -17.20
CA GLY A 76 19.01 -41.49 -17.14
C GLY A 76 18.14 -42.61 -17.73
N ARG A 77 17.07 -42.25 -18.46
CA ARG A 77 16.15 -43.20 -19.12
C ARG A 77 16.15 -42.98 -20.64
N LYS A 78 15.23 -43.66 -21.34
CA LYS A 78 15.04 -43.57 -22.80
C LYS A 78 14.87 -42.13 -23.32
N TYR A 79 14.44 -41.20 -22.48
CA TYR A 79 14.14 -39.80 -22.86
C TYR A 79 15.03 -38.79 -22.14
N ASP A 80 16.30 -39.12 -21.90
CA ASP A 80 17.25 -38.30 -21.13
C ASP A 80 17.41 -36.87 -21.67
N ASP A 81 17.54 -36.70 -22.99
CA ASP A 81 17.67 -35.37 -23.61
C ASP A 81 16.43 -34.50 -23.39
N LEU A 82 15.24 -35.11 -23.46
CA LEU A 82 13.99 -34.43 -23.19
C LEU A 82 13.86 -34.09 -21.69
N GLY A 83 14.34 -34.97 -20.82
CA GLY A 83 14.46 -34.75 -19.39
C GLY A 83 15.35 -33.55 -19.04
N LYS A 84 16.53 -33.42 -19.69
CA LYS A 84 17.44 -32.27 -19.53
C LYS A 84 16.78 -30.96 -19.95
N VAL A 85 16.09 -30.94 -21.10
CA VAL A 85 15.39 -29.74 -21.58
C VAL A 85 14.27 -29.34 -20.62
N LEU A 86 13.46 -30.30 -20.17
CA LEU A 86 12.41 -30.05 -19.18
C LEU A 86 12.98 -29.56 -17.84
N LEU A 87 14.10 -30.13 -17.39
CA LEU A 87 14.76 -29.70 -16.15
C LEU A 87 15.19 -28.23 -16.23
N VAL A 88 15.85 -27.84 -17.32
CA VAL A 88 16.33 -26.46 -17.52
C VAL A 88 15.16 -25.49 -17.69
N THR A 89 14.20 -25.82 -18.56
CA THR A 89 13.05 -24.96 -18.83
C THR A 89 12.16 -24.82 -17.59
N GLY A 90 11.92 -25.91 -16.86
CA GLY A 90 11.22 -25.91 -15.58
C GLY A 90 11.93 -25.07 -14.54
N GLY A 91 13.25 -25.22 -14.40
CA GLY A 91 14.04 -24.45 -13.43
C GLY A 91 14.01 -22.94 -13.71
N VAL A 92 14.22 -22.54 -14.96
CA VAL A 92 14.15 -21.13 -15.38
C VAL A 92 12.75 -20.56 -15.17
N THR A 93 11.70 -21.32 -15.51
CA THR A 93 10.30 -20.92 -15.28
C THR A 93 10.03 -20.76 -13.79
N GLY A 94 10.51 -21.69 -12.96
CA GLY A 94 10.42 -21.65 -11.51
C GLY A 94 11.00 -20.36 -10.91
N ILE A 95 12.26 -20.07 -11.27
CA ILE A 95 12.98 -18.86 -10.84
C ILE A 95 12.25 -17.60 -11.30
N THR A 96 11.74 -17.58 -12.54
CA THR A 96 10.98 -16.44 -13.07
C THR A 96 9.72 -16.18 -12.25
N GLY A 97 8.99 -17.24 -11.88
CA GLY A 97 7.82 -17.12 -11.00
C GLY A 97 8.17 -16.53 -9.63
N THR A 98 9.28 -16.97 -9.03
CA THR A 98 9.77 -16.40 -7.76
C THR A 98 10.19 -14.93 -7.91
N PHE A 99 10.83 -14.56 -9.03
CA PHE A 99 11.18 -13.17 -9.31
C PHE A 99 9.92 -12.29 -9.44
N MET A 100 8.86 -12.79 -10.08
CA MET A 100 7.58 -12.09 -10.16
C MET A 100 6.95 -11.87 -8.77
N MET A 101 7.05 -12.83 -7.86
CA MET A 101 6.57 -12.67 -6.48
C MET A 101 7.39 -11.60 -5.73
N THR A 102 8.72 -11.64 -5.83
CA THR A 102 9.59 -10.67 -5.14
C THR A 102 9.46 -9.26 -5.72
N ASP A 103 9.29 -9.12 -7.04
CA ASP A 103 8.96 -7.83 -7.68
C ASP A 103 7.62 -7.29 -7.17
N ALA A 104 6.60 -8.14 -7.02
CA ALA A 104 5.30 -7.73 -6.49
C ALA A 104 5.43 -7.14 -5.07
N PHE A 105 6.18 -7.79 -4.17
CA PHE A 105 6.43 -7.26 -2.83
C PHE A 105 7.24 -5.97 -2.84
N LYS A 106 8.28 -5.90 -3.68
CA LYS A 106 9.13 -4.71 -3.79
C LYS A 106 8.37 -3.51 -4.36
N TYR A 107 7.46 -3.76 -5.30
CA TYR A 107 6.58 -2.74 -5.86
C TYR A 107 5.60 -2.18 -4.81
N LEU A 108 5.01 -3.04 -3.96
CA LEU A 108 4.21 -2.58 -2.81
C LEU A 108 5.01 -1.71 -1.86
N ASN A 109 6.20 -2.17 -1.49
CA ASN A 109 7.02 -1.49 -0.49
C ASN A 109 7.47 -0.09 -0.99
N ARG A 110 7.85 0.01 -2.27
CA ARG A 110 8.29 1.28 -2.88
C ARG A 110 7.18 2.30 -3.09
N LYS A 111 5.94 1.84 -3.30
CA LYS A 111 4.78 2.72 -3.53
C LYS A 111 4.01 3.05 -2.26
N ASN A 112 4.52 2.67 -1.09
CA ASN A 112 3.98 3.07 0.19
C ASN A 112 4.38 4.54 0.49
N PRO A 113 3.44 5.50 0.56
CA PRO A 113 3.75 6.91 0.82
C PRO A 113 4.40 7.16 2.18
N SER A 114 4.31 6.23 3.14
CA SER A 114 4.99 6.34 4.45
C SER A 114 6.46 5.92 4.44
N SER A 115 7.01 5.49 3.30
CA SER A 115 8.39 4.95 3.20
C SER A 115 9.46 6.01 2.91
N LYS A 116 9.09 7.28 2.71
CA LYS A 116 10.08 8.36 2.63
C LYS A 116 10.60 8.69 4.04
N PRO A 117 11.90 8.57 4.33
CA PRO A 117 12.45 9.12 5.55
C PRO A 117 12.21 10.63 5.58
N LYS A 118 11.72 11.13 6.72
CA LYS A 118 11.65 12.56 7.04
C LYS A 118 13.05 13.16 7.09
#